data_AF-A0A6J7T0V4-F1
#
_entry.id   AF-A0A6J7T0V4-F1
#
_cell.length_a   1.000
_cell.length_b   1.000
_cell.length_c   1.000
_cell.angle_alpha   90.00
_cell.angle_beta   90.00
_cell.angle_gamma   90.00
#
_symmetry.space_group_name_H-M   'P 1'
#
loop_
_entity.id
_entity.type
_entity.pdbx_description
1 polymer ?
#
loop_
_entity_poly.entity_id
_entity_poly.type
_entity_poly.pdbx_seq_one_letter_code
_entity_poly.pdbx_strand_id
1 'polypeptide(L)'
;MAVIAGNSVAEAAKTIVVGRQDLLLLLENPSALKVAQVLIEIGVPDSVVRAALSTLLRFSIEVAENDLDQLLSRGALDPKVPLESLQEMAGLHRGISAAQLALLAFGPKLWWTFSGVEIPWRPIGGTVGTSDELSKNSIGEDGKLLLLAVIGSGATFSELMTVSQEHLGALNFDGVIKPDVFAEPLAISYLPSGGAARKVTFLSFALRNLLIAKLEREGMPSEGEPILISWKQFAAAELEAAQVSTSLIKAGNDVNVALCRATGDFFRSWGMPGSRFQGSEITSEWEIVQGQKHMQSSDK
;
A
#
# COMPACT_ATOMS: atom_id res chain seq x y z
N MET A 1 17.00 21.67 19.60
CA MET A 1 15.57 21.30 19.45
C MET A 1 15.31 20.32 18.29
N ALA A 2 16.08 20.33 17.19
CA ALA A 2 15.89 19.39 16.06
C ALA A 2 16.17 17.90 16.38
N VAL A 3 17.12 17.59 17.27
CA VAL A 3 17.50 16.21 17.64
C VAL A 3 16.37 15.45 18.35
N ILE A 4 15.52 16.16 19.11
CA ILE A 4 14.41 15.55 19.85
C ILE A 4 13.26 15.18 18.89
N ALA A 5 13.03 15.99 17.85
CA ALA A 5 12.04 15.69 16.82
C ALA A 5 12.49 14.50 15.94
N GLY A 6 13.76 14.44 15.54
CA GLY A 6 14.28 13.33 14.71
C GLY A 6 14.17 11.95 15.37
N ASN A 7 14.44 11.86 16.68
CA ASN A 7 14.27 10.61 17.44
C ASN A 7 12.79 10.21 17.58
N SER A 8 11.86 11.17 17.65
CA SER A 8 10.43 10.87 17.73
C SER A 8 9.85 10.30 16.43
N VAL A 9 10.32 10.77 15.26
CA VAL A 9 9.83 10.28 13.96
C VAL A 9 10.40 8.90 13.64
N ALA A 10 11.66 8.62 14.01
CA ALA A 10 12.25 7.28 13.86
C ALA A 10 11.54 6.23 14.72
N GLU A 11 11.17 6.56 15.95
CA GLU A 11 10.37 5.66 16.80
C GLU A 11 8.93 5.50 16.30
N ALA A 12 8.33 6.55 15.73
CA ALA A 12 7.05 6.44 15.05
C ALA A 12 7.12 5.47 13.86
N ALA A 13 8.19 5.53 13.05
CA ALA A 13 8.41 4.60 11.93
C ALA A 13 8.46 3.14 12.39
N LYS A 14 9.18 2.84 13.49
CA LYS A 14 9.21 1.50 14.08
C LYS A 14 7.85 1.07 14.59
N THR A 15 7.11 1.98 15.24
CA THR A 15 5.76 1.73 15.76
C THR A 15 4.79 1.32 14.65
N ILE A 16 4.85 1.98 13.50
CA ILE A 16 4.02 1.69 12.33
C ILE A 16 4.21 0.25 11.82
N VAL A 17 5.41 -0.33 11.96
CA VAL A 17 5.74 -1.68 11.47
C VAL A 17 5.82 -2.74 12.57
N VAL A 18 5.29 -2.46 13.77
CA VAL A 18 5.26 -3.44 14.88
C VAL A 18 4.62 -4.75 14.43
N GLY A 19 5.26 -5.87 14.78
CA GLY A 19 4.83 -7.21 14.38
C GLY A 19 5.31 -7.66 12.98
N ARG A 20 6.09 -6.82 12.28
CA ARG A 20 6.69 -7.12 10.97
C ARG A 20 8.21 -7.04 11.06
N GLN A 21 8.83 -8.13 11.50
CA GLN A 21 10.28 -8.20 11.73
C GLN A 21 11.10 -7.87 10.48
N ASP A 22 10.61 -8.28 9.31
CA ASP A 22 11.17 -8.01 8.00
C ASP A 22 11.25 -6.50 7.70
N LEU A 23 10.20 -5.75 8.04
CA LEU A 23 10.18 -4.30 7.88
C LEU A 23 10.99 -3.57 8.95
N LEU A 24 11.05 -4.11 10.17
CA LEU A 24 11.93 -3.57 11.21
C LEU A 24 13.40 -3.65 10.80
N LEU A 25 13.83 -4.77 10.21
CA LEU A 25 15.18 -4.93 9.66
C LEU A 25 15.43 -3.99 8.49
N LEU A 26 14.45 -3.81 7.59
CA LEU A 26 14.58 -2.83 6.51
C LEU A 26 14.86 -1.42 7.04
N LEU A 27 14.22 -1.01 8.14
CA LEU A 27 14.41 0.30 8.75
C LEU A 27 15.79 0.50 9.40
N GLU A 28 16.62 -0.54 9.53
CA GLU A 28 18.02 -0.39 9.91
C GLU A 28 18.85 0.25 8.77
N ASN A 29 18.39 0.14 7.52
CA ASN A 29 18.96 0.88 6.40
C ASN A 29 18.56 2.38 6.46
N PRO A 30 19.53 3.33 6.49
CA PRO A 30 19.23 4.75 6.63
C PRO A 30 18.36 5.32 5.50
N SER A 31 18.57 4.88 4.26
CA SER A 31 17.81 5.36 3.10
C SER A 31 16.36 4.87 3.13
N ALA A 32 16.10 3.66 3.62
CA ALA A 32 14.75 3.14 3.84
C ALA A 32 14.06 3.83 5.03
N LEU A 33 14.78 4.09 6.12
CA LEU A 33 14.25 4.86 7.25
C LEU A 33 13.84 6.28 6.82
N LYS A 34 14.63 6.92 5.94
CA LYS A 34 14.30 8.25 5.41
C LYS A 34 12.96 8.26 4.68
N VAL A 35 12.61 7.19 3.95
CA VAL A 35 11.28 7.06 3.31
C VAL A 35 10.17 7.13 4.35
N ALA A 36 10.26 6.34 5.42
CA ALA A 36 9.26 6.37 6.47
C ALA A 36 9.16 7.75 7.13
N GLN A 37 10.30 8.36 7.44
CA GLN A 37 10.35 9.68 8.07
C GLN A 37 9.67 10.76 7.23
N VAL A 38 10.01 10.87 5.94
CA VAL A 38 9.40 11.87 5.05
C VAL A 38 7.89 11.66 4.96
N LEU A 39 7.43 10.41 4.78
CA LEU A 39 6.00 10.11 4.69
C LEU A 39 5.24 10.47 5.98
N ILE A 40 5.82 10.16 7.15
CA ILE A 40 5.22 10.50 8.45
C ILE A 40 5.16 12.02 8.63
N GLU A 41 6.24 12.73 8.31
CA GLU A 41 6.34 14.19 8.44
C GLU A 41 5.29 14.92 7.59
N ILE A 42 5.02 14.44 6.38
CA ILE A 42 3.97 15.01 5.50
C ILE A 42 2.56 14.47 5.78
N GLY A 43 2.40 13.69 6.86
CA GLY A 43 1.11 13.23 7.36
C GLY A 43 0.44 12.14 6.51
N VAL A 44 1.24 11.29 5.84
CA VAL A 44 0.73 10.12 5.10
C VAL A 44 0.20 9.06 6.08
N PRO A 45 -0.95 8.42 5.79
CA PRO A 45 -1.49 7.38 6.67
C PRO A 45 -0.55 6.20 6.89
N ASP A 46 -0.50 5.65 8.11
CA ASP A 46 0.35 4.51 8.49
C ASP A 46 0.19 3.28 7.60
N SER A 47 -1.01 3.04 7.06
CA SER A 47 -1.26 1.95 6.10
C SER A 47 -0.49 2.14 4.80
N VAL A 48 -0.40 3.37 4.31
CA VAL A 48 0.33 3.75 3.10
C VAL A 48 1.84 3.72 3.36
N VAL A 49 2.30 4.18 4.53
CA VAL A 49 3.71 4.04 4.95
C VAL A 49 4.11 2.56 4.95
N ARG A 50 3.29 1.68 5.54
CA ARG A 50 3.53 0.22 5.51
C ARG A 50 3.54 -0.35 4.10
N ALA A 51 2.68 0.11 3.21
CA ALA A 51 2.64 -0.34 1.82
C ALA A 51 3.91 0.07 1.05
N ALA A 52 4.39 1.31 1.25
CA ALA A 52 5.65 1.79 0.69
C ALA A 52 6.84 0.94 1.19
N LEU A 53 6.93 0.71 2.51
CA LEU A 53 8.01 -0.10 3.08
C LEU A 53 7.94 -1.57 2.64
N SER A 54 6.74 -2.15 2.52
CA SER A 54 6.59 -3.55 2.08
C SER A 54 7.02 -3.75 0.63
N THR A 55 6.73 -2.77 -0.23
CA THR A 55 7.11 -2.83 -1.65
C THR A 55 8.59 -2.49 -1.83
N LEU A 56 9.15 -1.60 -1.00
CA LEU A 56 10.59 -1.36 -0.93
C LEU A 56 11.37 -2.58 -0.42
N LEU A 57 10.90 -3.27 0.61
CA LEU A 57 11.51 -4.52 1.09
C LEU A 57 11.63 -5.54 -0.03
N ARG A 58 10.54 -5.71 -0.79
CA ARG A 58 10.53 -6.66 -1.90
C ARG A 58 11.53 -6.29 -2.98
N PHE A 59 11.59 -5.01 -3.35
CA PHE A 59 12.58 -4.50 -4.30
C PHE A 59 14.01 -4.65 -3.78
N SER A 60 14.23 -4.44 -2.49
CA SER A 60 15.53 -4.67 -1.85
C SER A 60 15.99 -6.12 -2.06
N ILE A 61 15.09 -7.09 -1.84
CA ILE A 61 15.40 -8.52 -2.00
C ILE A 61 15.59 -8.90 -3.48
N GLU A 62 14.68 -8.47 -4.36
CA GLU A 62 14.59 -8.97 -5.74
C GLU A 62 15.51 -8.24 -6.73
N VAL A 63 15.85 -6.98 -6.48
CA VAL A 63 16.62 -6.13 -7.42
C VAL A 63 17.89 -5.58 -6.79
N ALA A 64 17.84 -5.15 -5.52
CA ALA A 64 19.00 -4.59 -4.86
C ALA A 64 19.89 -5.63 -4.17
N GLU A 65 19.56 -6.93 -4.26
CA GLU A 65 20.28 -8.03 -3.60
C GLU A 65 20.48 -7.83 -2.08
N ASN A 66 19.54 -7.14 -1.43
CA ASN A 66 19.58 -6.67 -0.04
C ASN A 66 20.61 -5.56 0.25
N ASP A 67 21.18 -4.93 -0.76
CA ASP A 67 22.13 -3.80 -0.66
C ASP A 67 21.59 -2.53 -1.35
N LEU A 68 20.63 -1.89 -0.68
CA LEU A 68 20.04 -0.63 -1.14
C LEU A 68 21.09 0.50 -1.23
N ASP A 69 22.09 0.52 -0.34
CA ASP A 69 23.08 1.61 -0.29
C ASP A 69 24.05 1.53 -1.47
N GLN A 70 24.46 0.33 -1.88
CA GLN A 70 25.26 0.14 -3.08
C GLN A 70 24.46 0.51 -4.33
N LEU A 71 23.19 0.09 -4.43
CA LEU A 71 22.33 0.47 -5.55
C LEU A 71 22.13 1.99 -5.62
N LEU A 72 21.89 2.64 -4.48
CA LEU A 72 21.75 4.09 -4.39
C LEU A 72 23.02 4.81 -4.84
N SER A 73 24.19 4.33 -4.39
CA SER A 73 25.49 4.88 -4.78
C SER A 73 25.71 4.81 -6.30
N ARG A 74 25.29 3.70 -6.94
CA ARG A 74 25.33 3.56 -8.40
C ARG A 74 24.36 4.52 -9.09
N GLY A 75 23.13 4.65 -8.57
CA GLY A 75 22.12 5.56 -9.11
C GLY A 75 22.47 7.04 -8.98
N ALA A 76 23.21 7.42 -7.94
CA ALA A 76 23.73 8.77 -7.80
C ALA A 76 24.81 9.12 -8.84
N LEU A 77 25.51 8.13 -9.39
CA LEU A 77 26.57 8.30 -10.38
C LEU A 77 26.07 8.15 -11.83
N ASP A 78 25.02 7.36 -12.04
CA ASP A 78 24.45 7.11 -13.37
C ASP A 78 22.92 7.24 -13.35
N PRO A 79 22.35 8.25 -14.05
CA PRO A 79 20.90 8.48 -14.09
C PRO A 79 20.11 7.36 -14.78
N LYS A 80 20.76 6.40 -15.44
CA LYS A 80 20.09 5.23 -16.02
C LYS A 80 19.77 4.16 -15.00
N VAL A 81 20.63 3.98 -13.98
CA VAL A 81 20.51 2.91 -12.98
C VAL A 81 19.15 2.89 -12.28
N PRO A 82 18.56 4.02 -11.85
CA PRO A 82 17.23 4.02 -11.24
C PRO A 82 16.16 3.47 -12.18
N LEU A 83 16.17 3.90 -13.44
CA LEU A 83 15.23 3.44 -14.46
C LEU A 83 15.41 1.96 -14.80
N GLU A 84 16.66 1.53 -14.98
CA GLU A 84 17.01 0.14 -15.25
C GLU A 84 16.60 -0.78 -14.10
N SER A 85 16.80 -0.36 -12.85
CA SER A 85 16.39 -1.14 -11.67
C SER A 85 14.86 -1.30 -11.56
N LEU A 86 14.10 -0.25 -11.89
CA LEU A 86 12.64 -0.32 -11.95
C LEU A 86 12.16 -1.21 -13.11
N GLN A 87 12.86 -1.16 -14.26
CA GLN A 87 12.58 -2.03 -15.41
C GLN A 87 12.95 -3.49 -15.13
N GLU A 88 14.00 -3.75 -14.37
CA GLU A 88 14.38 -5.07 -13.90
C GLU A 88 13.27 -5.68 -13.03
N MET A 89 12.74 -4.90 -12.09
CA MET A 89 11.58 -5.32 -11.30
C MET A 89 10.38 -5.69 -12.20
N ALA A 90 10.09 -4.87 -13.22
CA ALA A 90 9.04 -5.20 -14.20
C ALA A 90 9.35 -6.48 -15.00
N GLY A 91 10.62 -6.69 -15.33
CA GLY A 91 11.13 -7.87 -16.03
C GLY A 91 11.05 -9.17 -15.23
N LEU A 92 11.14 -9.10 -13.90
CA LEU A 92 10.96 -10.23 -12.98
C LEU A 92 9.48 -10.64 -12.85
N HIS A 93 8.56 -9.67 -12.95
CA HIS A 93 7.11 -9.90 -12.79
C HIS A 93 6.36 -9.90 -14.12
N ARG A 94 6.83 -10.67 -15.10
CA ARG A 94 6.12 -10.80 -16.38
C ARG A 94 4.74 -11.42 -16.18
N GLY A 95 3.71 -10.77 -16.72
CA GLY A 95 2.33 -11.28 -16.71
C GLY A 95 1.44 -10.69 -15.63
N ILE A 96 1.96 -9.84 -14.73
CA ILE A 96 1.10 -9.08 -13.82
C ILE A 96 0.50 -7.86 -14.54
N SER A 97 -0.66 -7.42 -14.05
CA SER A 97 -1.33 -6.22 -14.55
C SER A 97 -0.53 -4.96 -14.23
N ALA A 98 -0.73 -3.91 -15.03
CA ALA A 98 -0.15 -2.58 -14.77
C ALA A 98 -0.50 -2.05 -13.36
N ALA A 99 -1.69 -2.36 -12.83
CA ALA A 99 -2.08 -1.99 -11.48
C ALA A 99 -1.22 -2.66 -10.41
N GLN A 100 -0.93 -3.95 -10.57
CA GLN A 100 -0.06 -4.70 -9.66
C GLN A 100 1.39 -4.21 -9.76
N LEU A 101 1.87 -3.91 -10.97
CA LEU A 101 3.21 -3.39 -11.16
C LEU A 101 3.37 -1.98 -10.58
N ALA A 102 2.36 -1.12 -10.72
CA ALA A 102 2.34 0.20 -10.08
C ALA A 102 2.40 0.10 -8.55
N LEU A 103 1.73 -0.90 -7.94
CA LEU A 103 1.84 -1.18 -6.52
C LEU A 103 3.25 -1.64 -6.14
N LEU A 104 3.86 -2.55 -6.89
CA LEU A 104 5.24 -3.00 -6.62
C LEU A 104 6.25 -1.86 -6.74
N ALA A 105 6.05 -0.94 -7.69
CA ALA A 105 6.93 0.19 -7.92
C ALA A 105 6.76 1.32 -6.90
N PHE A 106 5.75 1.25 -6.03
CA PHE A 106 5.39 2.34 -5.13
C PHE A 106 6.52 2.74 -4.17
N GLY A 107 6.98 1.80 -3.33
CA GLY A 107 8.09 2.00 -2.41
C GLY A 107 9.41 2.39 -3.11
N PRO A 108 9.84 1.66 -4.15
CA PRO A 108 11.07 1.97 -4.89
C PRO A 108 11.10 3.37 -5.49
N LYS A 109 9.99 3.85 -6.06
CA LYS A 109 9.91 5.20 -6.61
C LYS A 109 10.06 6.28 -5.53
N LEU A 110 9.42 6.09 -4.38
CA LEU A 110 9.55 6.98 -3.23
C LEU A 110 10.98 6.96 -2.68
N TRP A 111 11.58 5.77 -2.59
CA TRP A 111 12.94 5.59 -2.11
C TRP A 111 13.98 6.32 -2.96
N TRP A 112 13.96 6.14 -4.28
CA TRP A 112 14.83 6.90 -5.19
C TRP A 112 14.64 8.41 -5.02
N THR A 113 13.38 8.86 -5.00
CA THR A 113 13.02 10.28 -4.90
C THR A 113 13.52 10.90 -3.59
N PHE A 114 13.24 10.27 -2.44
CA PHE A 114 13.63 10.78 -1.11
C PHE A 114 15.11 10.63 -0.82
N SER A 115 15.81 9.80 -1.61
CA SER A 115 17.28 9.73 -1.60
C SER A 115 17.93 10.77 -2.53
N GLY A 116 17.14 11.66 -3.14
CA GLY A 116 17.63 12.75 -3.97
C GLY A 116 17.99 12.34 -5.41
N VAL A 117 17.60 11.14 -5.84
CA VAL A 117 17.86 10.66 -7.20
C VAL A 117 16.61 10.87 -8.06
N GLU A 118 16.76 11.65 -9.13
CA GLU A 118 15.65 11.96 -10.01
C GLU A 118 15.22 10.73 -10.82
N ILE A 119 13.92 10.44 -10.78
CA ILE A 119 13.29 9.41 -11.60
C ILE A 119 12.02 9.96 -12.24
N PRO A 120 11.64 9.47 -13.43
CA PRO A 120 10.34 9.82 -13.99
C PRO A 120 9.24 9.10 -13.18
N TRP A 121 8.32 9.89 -12.66
CA TRP A 121 7.10 9.39 -12.01
C TRP A 121 6.10 8.98 -13.09
N ARG A 122 6.40 7.92 -13.84
CA ARG A 122 5.60 7.40 -14.96
C ARG A 122 5.39 5.90 -14.82
N PRO A 123 4.34 5.32 -15.45
CA PRO A 123 4.17 3.89 -15.49
C PRO A 123 5.41 3.17 -16.02
N ILE A 124 5.83 2.10 -15.35
CA ILE A 124 7.03 1.32 -15.71
C ILE A 124 6.70 0.09 -16.58
N GLY A 125 5.43 -0.09 -16.96
CA GLY A 125 4.96 -1.16 -17.84
C GLY A 125 3.76 -1.93 -17.28
N GLY A 126 3.71 -3.23 -17.60
CA GLY A 126 2.64 -4.15 -17.18
C GLY A 126 1.64 -4.43 -18.29
N THR A 127 0.90 -5.53 -18.16
CA THR A 127 -0.19 -5.83 -19.11
C THR A 127 -1.37 -4.91 -18.80
N VAL A 128 -2.06 -4.44 -19.84
CA VAL A 128 -3.33 -3.73 -19.65
C VAL A 128 -4.33 -4.76 -19.14
N GLY A 129 -4.51 -4.79 -17.83
CA GLY A 129 -5.55 -5.61 -17.22
C GLY A 129 -6.91 -5.04 -17.60
N THR A 130 -7.75 -5.85 -18.22
CA THR A 130 -9.17 -5.53 -18.46
C THR A 130 -9.94 -5.64 -17.16
N SER A 131 -9.66 -4.79 -16.17
CA SER A 131 -10.45 -4.78 -14.94
C SER A 131 -11.70 -3.92 -15.14
N ASP A 132 -12.60 -4.45 -15.97
CA ASP A 132 -13.92 -3.90 -16.24
C ASP A 132 -14.93 -4.31 -15.14
N GLU A 133 -14.49 -4.91 -14.03
CA GLU A 133 -15.41 -5.51 -13.04
C GLU A 133 -16.29 -4.50 -12.29
N LEU A 134 -15.89 -3.22 -12.23
CA LEU A 134 -16.74 -2.14 -11.72
C LEU A 134 -17.69 -1.55 -12.78
N SER A 135 -17.60 -1.94 -14.06
CA SER A 135 -18.54 -1.49 -15.12
C SER A 135 -19.92 -2.16 -15.00
N LYS A 136 -20.02 -3.22 -14.20
CA LYS A 136 -21.30 -3.90 -13.91
C LYS A 136 -22.15 -3.20 -12.85
N ASN A 137 -21.62 -2.18 -12.18
CA ASN A 137 -22.37 -1.40 -11.20
C ASN A 137 -22.95 -0.14 -11.87
N SER A 138 -24.21 0.15 -11.55
CA SER A 138 -25.04 1.26 -12.06
C SER A 138 -24.58 2.66 -11.60
N ILE A 139 -23.29 2.85 -11.31
CA ILE A 139 -22.72 4.10 -10.83
C ILE A 139 -22.19 4.91 -12.01
N GLY A 140 -22.51 6.20 -12.06
CA GLY A 140 -21.95 7.11 -13.04
C GLY A 140 -20.44 7.24 -12.87
N GLU A 141 -19.75 7.68 -13.91
CA GLU A 141 -18.29 7.84 -13.90
C GLU A 141 -17.83 8.77 -12.76
N ASP A 142 -18.54 9.88 -12.60
CA ASP A 142 -18.34 10.86 -11.52
C ASP A 142 -18.54 10.21 -10.14
N GLY A 143 -19.66 9.51 -9.91
CA GLY A 143 -19.87 8.78 -8.65
C GLY A 143 -18.77 7.76 -8.37
N LYS A 144 -18.29 7.04 -9.40
CA LYS A 144 -17.21 6.06 -9.30
C LYS A 144 -15.89 6.73 -8.91
N LEU A 145 -15.61 7.92 -9.45
CA LEU A 145 -14.41 8.70 -9.16
C LEU A 145 -14.38 9.14 -7.69
N LEU A 146 -15.48 9.70 -7.16
CA LEU A 146 -15.57 10.05 -5.73
C LEU A 146 -15.48 8.82 -4.82
N LEU A 147 -16.18 7.74 -5.17
CA LEU A 147 -16.16 6.52 -4.36
C LEU A 147 -14.73 5.97 -4.23
N LEU A 148 -14.02 5.84 -5.36
CA LEU A 148 -12.63 5.38 -5.36
C LEU A 148 -11.69 6.36 -4.64
N ALA A 149 -11.94 7.66 -4.74
CA ALA A 149 -11.16 8.68 -4.07
C ALA A 149 -11.28 8.57 -2.55
N VAL A 150 -12.49 8.45 -2.00
CA VAL A 150 -12.70 8.27 -0.55
C VAL A 150 -12.07 6.96 -0.07
N ILE A 151 -12.28 5.85 -0.78
CA ILE A 151 -11.73 4.54 -0.41
C ILE A 151 -10.19 4.56 -0.41
N GLY A 152 -9.58 5.16 -1.44
CA GLY A 152 -8.13 5.17 -1.59
C GLY A 152 -7.41 6.17 -0.68
N SER A 153 -8.04 7.32 -0.41
CA SER A 153 -7.42 8.42 0.34
C SER A 153 -7.70 8.37 1.84
N GLY A 154 -8.85 7.80 2.25
CA GLY A 154 -9.39 7.94 3.60
C GLY A 154 -9.94 9.34 3.91
N ALA A 155 -9.97 10.25 2.94
CA ALA A 155 -10.50 11.60 3.07
C ALA A 155 -12.03 11.63 2.88
N THR A 156 -12.68 12.66 3.40
CA THR A 156 -14.11 12.90 3.18
C THR A 156 -14.37 13.51 1.81
N PHE A 157 -15.62 13.47 1.33
CA PHE A 157 -16.00 14.14 0.09
C PHE A 157 -15.69 15.65 0.12
N SER A 158 -15.98 16.34 1.22
CA SER A 158 -15.72 17.78 1.36
C SER A 158 -14.23 18.12 1.35
N GLU A 159 -13.38 17.28 1.95
CA GLU A 159 -11.93 17.44 1.93
C GLU A 159 -11.38 17.31 0.50
N LEU A 160 -11.88 16.32 -0.24
CA LEU A 160 -11.49 16.07 -1.63
C LEU A 160 -11.92 17.20 -2.59
N MET A 161 -12.97 17.94 -2.26
CA MET A 161 -13.40 19.11 -3.04
C MET A 161 -12.49 20.33 -2.88
N THR A 162 -11.57 20.32 -1.91
CA THR A 162 -10.54 21.37 -1.76
C THR A 162 -9.34 21.16 -2.69
N VAL A 163 -9.35 20.09 -3.47
CA VAL A 163 -8.19 19.63 -4.24
C VAL A 163 -8.34 20.05 -5.70
N SER A 164 -7.52 21.01 -6.08
CA SER A 164 -7.26 21.49 -7.44
C SER A 164 -5.93 20.95 -8.01
N GLN A 165 -5.64 21.27 -9.27
CA GLN A 165 -4.51 20.74 -10.04
C GLN A 165 -3.15 20.86 -9.35
N GLU A 166 -2.87 21.97 -8.67
CA GLU A 166 -1.61 22.25 -7.97
C GLU A 166 -1.37 21.33 -6.77
N HIS A 167 -2.41 20.64 -6.32
CA HIS A 167 -2.35 19.72 -5.19
C HIS A 167 -2.13 18.27 -5.61
N LEU A 168 -1.94 18.00 -6.91
CA LEU A 168 -1.71 16.65 -7.43
C LEU A 168 -0.36 16.58 -8.14
N GLY A 169 0.42 15.56 -7.82
CA GLY A 169 1.56 15.25 -8.66
C GLY A 169 2.58 14.30 -8.07
N ALA A 170 3.82 14.49 -8.50
CA ALA A 170 4.95 13.77 -7.98
C ALA A 170 5.44 14.41 -6.68
N LEU A 171 6.00 13.61 -5.77
CA LEU A 171 6.72 14.18 -4.64
C LEU A 171 8.14 14.53 -5.07
N ASN A 172 8.69 15.60 -4.51
CA ASN A 172 10.13 15.84 -4.53
C ASN A 172 10.82 15.16 -3.33
N PHE A 173 12.13 15.34 -3.19
CA PHE A 173 12.93 14.71 -2.13
C PHE A 173 12.51 15.14 -0.71
N ASP A 174 11.89 16.31 -0.56
CA ASP A 174 11.37 16.84 0.72
C ASP A 174 9.91 16.42 0.99
N GLY A 175 9.28 15.63 0.11
CA GLY A 175 7.87 15.26 0.25
C GLY A 175 6.88 16.37 -0.16
N VAL A 176 7.35 17.41 -0.85
CA VAL A 176 6.50 18.47 -1.42
C VAL A 176 5.96 18.03 -2.79
N ILE A 177 4.69 18.31 -3.05
CA ILE A 177 4.06 18.02 -4.35
C ILE A 177 4.62 18.96 -5.42
N LYS A 178 5.14 18.37 -6.49
CA LYS A 178 5.40 19.00 -7.79
C LYS A 178 4.22 18.71 -8.70
N PRO A 179 3.44 19.74 -9.12
CA PRO A 179 2.24 19.55 -9.92
C PRO A 179 2.48 18.73 -11.19
N ASP A 180 1.82 17.57 -11.30
CA ASP A 180 1.89 16.65 -12.43
C ASP A 180 0.77 15.62 -12.37
N VAL A 181 -0.36 15.89 -13.02
CA VAL A 181 -1.54 15.01 -12.98
C VAL A 181 -1.28 13.63 -13.60
N PHE A 182 -0.21 13.50 -14.40
CA PHE A 182 0.19 12.24 -15.02
C PHE A 182 1.23 11.48 -14.19
N ALA A 183 1.60 11.96 -13.00
CA ALA A 183 2.53 11.27 -12.12
C ALA A 183 2.01 9.88 -11.70
N GLU A 184 2.89 8.89 -11.64
CA GLU A 184 2.63 7.58 -11.04
C GLU A 184 3.77 7.21 -10.07
N PRO A 185 3.49 7.00 -8.77
CA PRO A 185 2.18 7.13 -8.11
C PRO A 185 1.68 8.58 -8.09
N LEU A 186 0.37 8.81 -8.04
CA LEU A 186 -0.19 10.17 -8.03
C LEU A 186 -0.44 10.61 -6.59
N ALA A 187 0.39 11.51 -6.06
CA ALA A 187 0.19 12.08 -4.73
C ALA A 187 -0.89 13.16 -4.78
N ILE A 188 -1.65 13.28 -3.69
CA ILE A 188 -2.69 14.29 -3.50
C ILE A 188 -2.51 14.96 -2.14
N SER A 189 -2.55 16.30 -2.11
CA SER A 189 -2.52 17.10 -0.88
C SER A 189 -3.88 17.72 -0.59
N TYR A 190 -4.48 17.37 0.54
CA TYR A 190 -5.81 17.85 0.92
C TYR A 190 -5.79 18.46 2.32
N LEU A 191 -6.73 19.37 2.58
CA LEU A 191 -6.90 19.95 3.91
C LEU A 191 -7.92 19.09 4.69
N PRO A 192 -7.53 18.39 5.76
CA PRO A 192 -8.46 17.61 6.56
C PRO A 192 -9.43 18.51 7.33
N SER A 193 -10.62 18.00 7.58
CA SER A 193 -11.68 18.66 8.34
C SER A 193 -11.21 18.95 9.76
N GLY A 194 -11.14 20.23 10.13
CA GLY A 194 -10.69 20.66 11.46
C GLY A 194 -9.18 20.58 11.71
N GLY A 195 -8.38 20.22 10.70
CA GLY A 195 -6.91 20.26 10.79
C GLY A 195 -6.32 21.56 10.24
N ALA A 196 -5.20 21.99 10.80
CA ALA A 196 -4.47 23.19 10.35
C ALA A 196 -3.46 22.92 9.24
N ALA A 197 -3.03 21.67 9.06
CA ALA A 197 -2.00 21.27 8.10
C ALA A 197 -2.59 20.34 7.03
N ARG A 198 -2.15 20.52 5.78
CA ARG A 198 -2.52 19.61 4.69
C ARG A 198 -1.90 18.24 4.94
N LYS A 199 -2.61 17.19 4.53
CA LYS A 199 -2.14 15.81 4.53
C LYS A 199 -1.88 15.35 3.11
N VAL A 200 -0.96 14.42 2.97
CA VAL A 200 -0.67 13.76 1.69
C VAL A 200 -1.19 12.33 1.70
N THR A 201 -1.73 11.88 0.58
CA THR A 201 -1.97 10.46 0.30
C THR A 201 -1.76 10.20 -1.19
N PHE A 202 -2.05 8.99 -1.67
CA PHE A 202 -1.86 8.61 -3.06
C PHE A 202 -3.13 8.03 -3.65
N LEU A 203 -3.43 8.40 -4.90
CA LEU A 203 -4.54 7.83 -5.62
C LEU A 203 -4.19 6.41 -6.07
N SER A 204 -5.15 5.50 -5.96
CA SER A 204 -5.00 4.14 -6.51
C SER A 204 -4.82 4.20 -8.02
N PHE A 205 -4.17 3.18 -8.59
CA PHE A 205 -3.97 3.08 -10.04
C PHE A 205 -5.28 3.22 -10.83
N ALA A 206 -6.35 2.58 -10.36
CA ALA A 206 -7.68 2.64 -10.98
C ALA A 206 -8.26 4.05 -10.97
N LEU A 207 -8.18 4.74 -9.83
CA LEU A 207 -8.67 6.12 -9.69
C LEU A 207 -7.86 7.09 -10.55
N ARG A 208 -6.53 6.97 -10.52
CA ARG A 208 -5.64 7.78 -11.34
C ARG A 208 -6.01 7.67 -12.83
N ASN A 209 -6.19 6.46 -13.34
CA ASN A 209 -6.53 6.26 -14.75
C ASN A 209 -7.92 6.78 -15.09
N LEU A 210 -8.89 6.65 -14.17
CA LEU A 210 -10.22 7.24 -14.34
C LEU A 210 -10.15 8.77 -14.42
N LEU A 211 -9.36 9.39 -13.55
CA LEU A 211 -9.14 10.84 -13.55
C LEU A 211 -8.47 11.28 -14.86
N ILE A 212 -7.41 10.59 -15.30
CA ILE A 212 -6.73 10.92 -16.57
C ILE A 212 -7.69 10.81 -17.75
N ALA A 213 -8.45 9.71 -17.85
CA ALA A 213 -9.42 9.53 -18.94
C ALA A 213 -10.50 10.63 -18.95
N LYS A 214 -10.97 11.05 -17.75
CA LYS A 214 -11.90 12.17 -17.62
C LYS A 214 -11.29 13.46 -18.13
N LEU A 215 -10.06 13.79 -17.71
CA LEU A 215 -9.37 15.02 -18.08
C LEU A 215 -9.01 15.07 -19.58
N GLU A 216 -8.70 13.92 -20.19
CA GLU A 216 -8.48 13.82 -21.64
C GLU A 216 -9.76 14.15 -22.44
N ARG A 217 -10.93 13.81 -21.89
CA ARG A 217 -12.23 14.04 -22.54
C ARG A 217 -12.80 15.43 -22.27
N GLU A 218 -12.68 15.92 -21.04
CA GLU A 218 -13.32 17.15 -20.57
C GLU A 218 -12.37 18.36 -20.53
N GLY A 219 -11.06 18.12 -20.62
CA GLY A 219 -10.03 19.13 -20.43
C GLY A 219 -9.68 19.33 -18.95
N MET A 220 -8.63 20.13 -18.70
CA MET A 220 -8.27 20.55 -17.36
C MET A 220 -9.31 21.56 -16.82
N PRO A 221 -9.75 21.43 -15.57
CA PRO A 221 -10.57 22.45 -14.90
C PRO A 221 -9.86 23.80 -14.82
N SER A 222 -10.64 24.85 -14.54
CA SER A 222 -10.07 26.18 -14.33
C SER A 222 -9.24 26.23 -13.04
N GLU A 223 -8.36 27.22 -12.92
CA GLU A 223 -7.53 27.40 -11.73
C GLU A 223 -8.39 27.50 -10.45
N GLY A 224 -8.01 26.73 -9.42
CA GLY A 224 -8.75 26.65 -8.15
C GLY A 224 -10.04 25.83 -8.20
N GLU A 225 -10.45 25.30 -9.36
CA GLU A 225 -11.57 24.37 -9.42
C GLU A 225 -11.15 22.95 -8.96
N PRO A 226 -12.06 22.21 -8.31
CA PRO A 226 -11.77 20.85 -7.88
C PRO A 226 -11.48 19.96 -9.08
N ILE A 227 -10.38 19.21 -9.01
CA ILE A 227 -9.92 18.40 -10.14
C ILE A 227 -10.69 17.09 -10.30
N LEU A 228 -11.20 16.55 -9.19
CA LEU A 228 -11.87 15.25 -9.18
C LEU A 228 -13.25 15.38 -9.83
N ILE A 229 -14.05 16.34 -9.37
CA ILE A 229 -15.42 16.59 -9.83
C ILE A 229 -15.75 18.08 -9.76
N SER A 230 -16.44 18.61 -10.77
CA SER A 230 -16.92 19.98 -10.75
C SER A 230 -17.97 20.22 -9.65
N TRP A 231 -18.02 21.43 -9.09
CA TRP A 231 -19.04 21.81 -8.09
C TRP A 231 -20.47 21.52 -8.55
N LYS A 232 -20.74 21.61 -9.86
CA LYS A 232 -22.07 21.38 -10.45
C LYS A 232 -22.49 19.92 -10.38
N GLN A 233 -21.55 18.99 -10.55
CA GLN A 233 -21.80 17.54 -10.58
C GLN A 233 -21.67 16.91 -9.19
N PHE A 234 -21.04 17.60 -8.24
CA PHE A 234 -20.68 17.06 -6.93
C PHE A 234 -21.86 16.44 -6.18
N ALA A 235 -22.97 17.16 -6.02
CA ALA A 235 -24.10 16.66 -5.21
C ALA A 235 -24.72 15.36 -5.77
N ALA A 236 -24.81 15.24 -7.09
CA ALA A 236 -25.32 14.02 -7.73
C ALA A 236 -24.33 12.85 -7.58
N ALA A 237 -23.04 13.13 -7.83
CA ALA A 237 -21.97 12.15 -7.73
C ALA A 237 -21.78 11.64 -6.28
N GLU A 238 -21.88 12.54 -5.30
CA GLU A 238 -21.81 12.21 -3.87
C GLU A 238 -22.96 11.27 -3.47
N LEU A 239 -24.18 11.56 -3.91
CA LEU A 239 -25.33 10.72 -3.63
C LEU A 239 -25.16 9.31 -4.21
N GLU A 240 -24.71 9.19 -5.46
CA GLU A 240 -24.42 7.90 -6.09
C GLU A 240 -23.31 7.14 -5.33
N ALA A 241 -22.20 7.81 -5.03
CA ALA A 241 -21.09 7.23 -4.29
C ALA A 241 -21.52 6.75 -2.89
N ALA A 242 -22.32 7.53 -2.18
CA ALA A 242 -22.83 7.19 -0.85
C ALA A 242 -23.77 5.98 -0.87
N GLN A 243 -24.65 5.89 -1.86
CA GLN A 243 -25.56 4.74 -2.04
C GLN A 243 -24.79 3.45 -2.32
N VAL A 244 -23.79 3.51 -3.21
CA VAL A 244 -22.96 2.34 -3.52
C VAL A 244 -22.08 1.96 -2.34
N SER A 245 -21.47 2.93 -1.65
CA SER A 245 -20.68 2.68 -0.43
C SER A 245 -21.50 1.96 0.64
N THR A 246 -22.73 2.43 0.90
CA THR A 246 -23.65 1.78 1.85
C THR A 246 -23.95 0.34 1.45
N SER A 247 -24.16 0.11 0.15
CA SER A 247 -24.42 -1.24 -0.39
C SER A 247 -23.20 -2.16 -0.26
N LEU A 248 -21.99 -1.65 -0.51
CA LEU A 248 -20.74 -2.38 -0.34
C LEU A 248 -20.48 -2.74 1.13
N ILE A 249 -20.68 -1.79 2.05
CA ILE A 249 -20.54 -2.03 3.49
C ILE A 249 -21.52 -3.12 3.95
N LYS A 250 -22.78 -3.05 3.50
CA LYS A 250 -23.79 -4.07 3.82
C LYS A 250 -23.39 -5.44 3.29
N ALA A 251 -22.98 -5.54 2.02
CA ALA A 251 -22.53 -6.79 1.43
C ALA A 251 -21.31 -7.36 2.17
N GLY A 252 -20.34 -6.52 2.53
CA GLY A 252 -19.17 -6.93 3.33
C GLY A 252 -19.56 -7.45 4.72
N ASN A 253 -20.49 -6.77 5.39
CA ASN A 253 -21.03 -7.24 6.68
C ASN A 253 -21.76 -8.58 6.55
N ASP A 254 -22.58 -8.75 5.51
CA ASP A 254 -23.30 -10.00 5.25
C ASP A 254 -22.33 -11.17 5.02
N VAL A 255 -21.27 -10.94 4.23
CA VAL A 255 -20.18 -11.92 4.01
C VAL A 255 -19.48 -12.25 5.33
N ASN A 256 -19.13 -11.24 6.13
CA ASN A 256 -18.45 -11.45 7.41
C ASN A 256 -19.32 -12.26 8.38
N VAL A 257 -20.61 -11.92 8.50
CA VAL A 257 -21.58 -12.66 9.32
C VAL A 257 -21.72 -14.11 8.83
N ALA A 258 -21.82 -14.33 7.52
CA ALA A 258 -21.88 -15.66 6.93
C ALA A 258 -20.60 -16.47 7.22
N LEU A 259 -19.43 -15.86 7.09
CA LEU A 259 -18.15 -16.51 7.37
C LEU A 259 -18.03 -16.87 8.86
N CYS A 260 -18.38 -15.97 9.78
CA CYS A 260 -18.41 -16.24 11.21
C CYS A 260 -19.37 -17.38 11.55
N ARG A 261 -20.57 -17.42 10.95
CA ARG A 261 -21.52 -18.52 11.15
C ARG A 261 -20.95 -19.85 10.64
N ALA A 262 -20.47 -19.89 9.40
CA ALA A 262 -19.89 -21.10 8.81
C ALA A 262 -18.68 -21.61 9.63
N THR A 263 -17.85 -20.71 10.12
CA THR A 263 -16.70 -21.03 10.99
C THR A 263 -17.17 -21.57 12.35
N GLY A 264 -18.19 -20.95 12.95
CA GLY A 264 -18.80 -21.43 14.18
C GLY A 264 -19.45 -22.81 14.04
N ASP A 265 -20.18 -23.04 12.95
CA ASP A 265 -20.81 -24.33 12.65
C ASP A 265 -19.78 -25.41 12.33
N PHE A 266 -18.68 -25.05 11.66
CA PHE A 266 -17.51 -25.92 11.50
C PHE A 266 -16.98 -26.35 12.87
N PHE A 267 -16.70 -25.42 13.78
CA PHE A 267 -16.19 -25.76 15.11
C PHE A 267 -17.20 -26.51 16.00
N ARG A 268 -18.51 -26.25 15.87
CA ARG A 268 -19.53 -27.05 16.55
C ARG A 268 -19.56 -28.49 16.03
N SER A 269 -19.42 -28.68 14.73
CA SER A 269 -19.49 -30.00 14.10
C SER A 269 -18.21 -30.81 14.30
N TRP A 270 -17.05 -30.14 14.23
CA TRP A 270 -15.73 -30.78 14.27
C TRP A 270 -15.05 -30.72 15.64
N GLY A 271 -15.56 -29.91 16.57
CA GLY A 271 -14.90 -29.58 17.83
C GLY A 271 -13.84 -28.49 17.66
N MET A 272 -13.36 -27.93 18.77
CA MET A 272 -12.27 -26.95 18.76
C MET A 272 -11.00 -27.55 18.13
N PRO A 273 -10.15 -26.76 17.45
CA PRO A 273 -8.84 -27.24 17.00
C PRO A 273 -8.08 -27.89 18.16
N GLY A 274 -7.59 -29.13 17.96
CA GLY A 274 -6.91 -29.91 18.99
C GLY A 274 -7.82 -30.73 19.92
N SER A 275 -9.14 -30.50 19.94
CA SER A 275 -10.06 -31.26 20.82
C SER A 275 -10.18 -32.75 20.46
N ARG A 276 -9.88 -33.11 19.20
CA ARG A 276 -9.80 -34.51 18.73
C ARG A 276 -8.38 -35.06 18.69
N PHE A 277 -7.36 -34.26 19.02
CA PHE A 277 -6.02 -34.72 19.31
C PHE A 277 -5.91 -35.04 20.80
N GLN A 278 -6.67 -36.03 21.27
CA GLN A 278 -6.26 -36.72 22.49
C GLN A 278 -5.09 -37.60 22.07
N GLY A 279 -3.91 -37.31 22.61
CA GLY A 279 -2.70 -38.05 22.31
C GLY A 279 -2.96 -39.54 22.48
N SER A 280 -2.85 -40.30 21.40
CA SER A 280 -2.28 -41.64 21.54
C SER A 280 -0.98 -41.41 22.31
N GLU A 281 -0.90 -41.92 23.53
CA GLU A 281 0.35 -42.04 24.25
C GLU A 281 1.41 -42.41 23.23
N ILE A 282 2.30 -41.46 22.94
CA ILE A 282 3.56 -41.79 22.33
C ILE A 282 4.23 -42.55 23.46
N THR A 283 3.98 -43.86 23.55
CA THR A 283 4.89 -44.80 24.20
C THR A 283 6.18 -44.60 23.44
N SER A 284 7.00 -43.70 23.96
CA SER A 284 8.23 -43.29 23.32
C SER A 284 9.03 -44.57 23.09
N GLU A 285 9.44 -44.81 21.84
CA GLU A 285 10.35 -45.92 21.49
C GLU A 285 11.65 -45.88 22.31
N TRP A 286 11.91 -44.78 23.04
CA TRP A 286 12.94 -44.64 24.05
C TRP A 286 12.75 -45.51 25.31
N GLU A 287 11.52 -45.83 25.73
CA GLU A 287 11.28 -46.72 26.88
C GLU A 287 11.46 -48.21 26.52
N ILE A 288 11.23 -48.59 25.26
CA ILE A 288 11.45 -49.98 24.79
C ILE A 288 12.96 -50.29 24.72
N VAL A 289 13.78 -49.30 24.34
CA VAL A 289 15.25 -49.47 24.25
C VAL A 289 15.93 -49.49 25.64
N GLN A 290 15.34 -48.86 26.66
CA GLN A 290 15.82 -48.93 28.05
C GLN A 290 15.34 -50.19 28.78
N GLY A 291 14.12 -50.67 28.49
CA GLY A 291 13.59 -51.92 29.04
C GLY A 291 14.31 -53.19 28.57
N GLN A 292 14.79 -53.22 27.31
CA GLN A 292 15.54 -54.37 26.79
C GLN A 292 17.00 -54.43 27.29
N LYS A 293 17.59 -53.32 27.75
CA LYS A 293 18.93 -53.31 28.33
C LYS A 293 18.99 -53.85 29.75
N HIS A 294 17.89 -53.80 30.51
CA HIS A 294 17.85 -54.34 31.88
C HIS A 294 17.48 -55.82 31.97
N MET A 295 17.01 -56.44 30.88
CA MET A 295 16.67 -57.87 30.85
C MET A 295 17.79 -58.76 30.28
N GLN A 296 18.89 -58.18 29.78
CA GLN A 296 20.09 -58.92 29.32
C GLN A 296 21.27 -58.87 30.31
N SER A 297 21.12 -58.25 31.48
CA SER A 297 22.16 -58.23 32.53
C SER A 297 21.85 -59.15 33.72
N SER A 298 20.87 -60.04 33.60
CA SER A 298 20.48 -60.99 34.67
C SER A 298 20.89 -62.44 34.40
N ASP A 299 21.54 -62.73 33.26
CA ASP A 299 22.16 -64.03 32.98
C ASP A 299 23.64 -63.84 32.64
N LYS A 300 24.45 -63.69 33.70
CA LYS A 300 25.85 -64.16 33.80
C LYS A 300 26.37 -63.99 35.23
#